data_AF-A0A416EWY3-F1
#
_entry.id   AF-A0A416EWY3-F1
#
_cell.length_a   1.000
_cell.length_b   1.000
_cell.length_c   1.000
_cell.angle_alpha   90.00
_cell.angle_beta   90.00
_cell.angle_gamma   90.00
#
_symmetry.space_group_name_H-M   'P 1'
#
loop_
_entity.id
_entity.type
_entity.pdbx_description
1 polymer ?
#
loop_
_entity_poly.entity_id
_entity_poly.type
_entity_poly.pdbx_seq_one_letter_code
_entity_poly.pdbx_strand_id
1 'polypeptide(L)'
;MNQWETPVVYSPSASYLMHMLQGKEFDLRSRTSDEKHTLRFEIGNSRMEFVIDEMQTIHSSCTVDLFGETTYAIEIPSNSPLIGDEQRNRIWKYAAHHSWVDQSTLLLTICWQETGHSQTWKFYFHENTLTLIVTDSTKGMFELSGAVSDRNVRFADMIFDGAFR
;
A
#
# COMPACT_ATOMS: atom_id res chain seq x y z
N MET A 1 -39.66 -12.49 -12.33
CA MET A 1 -38.41 -11.74 -12.54
C MET A 1 -37.77 -11.59 -11.17
N ASN A 2 -36.55 -12.10 -10.97
CA ASN A 2 -35.83 -11.84 -9.73
C ASN A 2 -35.47 -10.35 -9.72
N GLN A 3 -36.17 -9.59 -8.87
CA GLN A 3 -35.84 -8.19 -8.61
C GLN A 3 -34.45 -8.18 -7.96
N TRP A 4 -33.52 -7.47 -8.57
CA TRP A 4 -32.22 -7.21 -7.97
C TRP A 4 -32.44 -6.45 -6.66
N GLU A 5 -31.66 -6.75 -5.62
CA GLU A 5 -31.71 -5.99 -4.37
C GLU A 5 -31.49 -4.50 -4.70
N THR A 6 -32.36 -3.65 -4.15
CA THR A 6 -32.20 -2.20 -4.32
C THR A 6 -31.04 -1.78 -3.41
N PRO A 7 -29.97 -1.18 -3.94
CA PRO A 7 -28.83 -0.79 -3.12
C PRO A 7 -29.29 0.20 -2.05
N VAL A 8 -29.10 -0.17 -0.78
CA VAL A 8 -29.40 0.71 0.35
C VAL A 8 -28.26 1.71 0.49
N VAL A 9 -28.55 2.99 0.26
CA VAL A 9 -27.58 4.08 0.45
C VAL A 9 -27.63 4.50 1.92
N TYR A 10 -26.58 4.17 2.67
CA TYR A 10 -26.42 4.58 4.07
C TYR A 10 -25.67 5.92 4.16
N SER A 11 -25.95 6.70 5.19
CA SER A 11 -25.13 7.87 5.53
C SER A 11 -23.68 7.46 5.79
N PRO A 12 -22.68 8.28 5.45
CA PRO A 12 -21.28 7.98 5.74
C PRO A 12 -21.10 7.80 7.25
N SER A 13 -20.71 6.60 7.67
CA SER A 13 -20.29 6.31 9.03
C SER A 13 -18.83 5.87 9.02
N ALA A 14 -18.11 6.09 10.12
CA ALA A 14 -16.85 5.40 10.33
C ALA A 14 -17.12 3.90 10.18
N SER A 15 -16.44 3.24 9.25
CA SER A 15 -16.66 1.82 9.00
C SER A 15 -16.40 1.07 10.30
N TYR A 16 -17.37 0.31 10.81
CA TYR A 16 -17.21 -0.52 12.01
C TYR A 16 -15.96 -1.42 11.90
N LEU A 17 -15.63 -1.84 10.68
CA LEU A 17 -14.44 -2.62 10.34
C LEU A 17 -13.14 -1.86 10.63
N MET A 18 -13.11 -0.54 10.41
CA MET A 18 -11.95 0.29 10.73
C MET A 18 -11.67 0.25 12.24
N HIS A 19 -12.68 0.36 13.10
CA HIS A 19 -12.46 0.28 14.55
C HIS A 19 -11.86 -1.06 14.99
N MET A 20 -12.13 -2.16 14.28
CA MET A 20 -11.54 -3.46 14.59
C MET A 20 -10.05 -3.57 14.22
N LEU A 21 -9.54 -2.70 13.35
CA LEU A 21 -8.13 -2.65 12.97
C LEU A 21 -7.30 -1.73 13.87
N GLN A 22 -7.94 -0.88 14.68
CA GLN A 22 -7.26 0.11 15.52
C GLN A 22 -6.22 -0.55 16.44
N GLY A 23 -4.95 -0.17 16.26
CA GLY A 23 -3.83 -0.67 17.06
C GLY A 23 -3.47 -2.13 16.80
N LYS A 24 -4.09 -2.80 15.81
CA LYS A 24 -3.75 -4.18 15.44
C LYS A 24 -2.39 -4.22 14.73
N GLU A 25 -1.57 -5.17 15.14
CA GLU A 25 -0.24 -5.41 14.59
C GLU A 25 -0.19 -6.78 13.89
N PHE A 26 0.49 -6.83 12.75
CA PHE A 26 0.65 -8.03 11.93
C PHE A 26 2.13 -8.28 11.65
N ASP A 27 2.57 -9.52 11.85
CA ASP A 27 3.87 -9.99 11.40
C ASP A 27 3.76 -10.47 9.96
N LEU A 28 4.29 -9.67 9.02
CA LEU A 28 4.30 -9.95 7.59
C LEU A 28 5.53 -10.77 7.20
N ARG A 29 5.32 -11.77 6.34
CA ARG A 29 6.39 -12.55 5.70
C ARG A 29 6.20 -12.55 4.19
N SER A 30 7.26 -12.25 3.46
CA SER A 30 7.23 -12.32 2.01
C SER A 30 7.01 -13.76 1.54
N ARG A 31 6.22 -13.94 0.47
CA ARG A 31 6.04 -15.25 -0.18
C ARG A 31 7.23 -15.66 -1.03
N THR A 32 8.05 -14.70 -1.46
CA THR A 32 9.09 -14.91 -2.49
C THR A 32 10.51 -14.68 -1.97
N SER A 33 10.66 -14.17 -0.75
CA SER A 33 11.95 -13.83 -0.12
C SER A 33 11.88 -14.09 1.39
N ASP A 34 13.03 -14.08 2.07
CA ASP A 34 13.11 -14.21 3.54
C ASP A 34 12.80 -12.89 4.29
N GLU A 35 12.25 -11.89 3.59
CA GLU A 35 11.89 -10.57 4.13
C GLU A 35 10.74 -10.70 5.14
N LYS A 36 10.86 -9.96 6.25
CA LYS A 36 9.88 -9.89 7.33
C LYS A 36 9.68 -8.45 7.74
N HIS A 37 8.43 -8.08 7.99
CA HIS A 37 8.05 -6.74 8.41
C HIS A 37 6.97 -6.80 9.48
N THR A 38 6.86 -5.79 10.32
CA THR A 38 5.67 -5.56 11.14
C THR A 38 4.82 -4.47 10.52
N LEU A 39 3.50 -4.61 10.62
CA LEU A 39 2.55 -3.62 10.14
C LEU A 39 1.49 -3.35 11.20
N ARG A 40 1.30 -2.06 11.53
CA ARG A 40 0.27 -1.60 12.46
C ARG A 40 -0.60 -0.52 11.82
N PHE A 41 -1.90 -0.58 12.10
CA PHE A 41 -2.89 0.38 11.63
C PHE A 41 -3.29 1.33 12.76
N GLU A 42 -3.17 2.63 12.53
CA GLU A 42 -3.69 3.68 13.42
C GLU A 42 -4.78 4.47 12.68
N ILE A 43 -5.95 4.61 13.27
CA ILE A 43 -7.15 5.09 12.57
C ILE A 43 -7.74 6.28 13.31
N GLY A 44 -7.95 7.36 12.57
CA GLY A 44 -8.52 8.61 13.04
C GLY A 44 -9.61 9.12 12.12
N ASN A 45 -10.87 8.75 12.38
CA ASN A 45 -12.04 9.14 11.58
C ASN A 45 -11.86 8.80 10.08
N SER A 46 -11.58 9.79 9.23
CA SER A 46 -11.33 9.59 7.79
C SER A 46 -9.86 9.30 7.46
N ARG A 47 -8.97 9.33 8.45
CA ARG A 47 -7.53 9.16 8.29
C ARG A 47 -7.08 7.78 8.75
N MET A 48 -6.05 7.26 8.11
CA MET A 48 -5.40 6.01 8.48
C MET A 48 -3.90 6.15 8.31
N GLU A 49 -3.16 5.71 9.32
CA GLU A 49 -1.71 5.61 9.32
C GLU A 49 -1.31 4.13 9.25
N PHE A 50 -0.36 3.83 8.37
CA PHE A 50 0.23 2.52 8.21
C PHE A 50 1.65 2.60 8.76
N VAL A 51 1.88 2.02 9.93
CA VAL A 51 3.18 2.01 10.60
C VAL A 51 3.88 0.70 10.25
N ILE A 52 5.00 0.78 9.53
CA ILE A 52 5.79 -0.35 9.08
C ILE A 52 7.10 -0.39 9.86
N ASP A 53 7.41 -1.51 10.49
CA ASP A 53 8.63 -1.76 11.28
C ASP A 53 8.90 -0.73 12.41
N GLU A 54 7.88 0.01 12.84
CA GLU A 54 8.02 1.21 13.71
C GLU A 54 8.94 2.31 13.16
N MET A 55 9.42 2.17 11.92
CA MET A 55 10.38 3.06 11.28
C MET A 55 9.72 3.97 10.25
N GLN A 56 8.70 3.47 9.56
CA GLN A 56 8.02 4.18 8.50
C GLN A 56 6.55 4.35 8.81
N THR A 57 6.03 5.54 8.53
CA THR A 57 4.60 5.82 8.63
C THR A 57 4.10 6.39 7.31
N ILE A 58 3.08 5.76 6.73
CA ILE A 58 2.33 6.30 5.60
C ILE A 58 1.00 6.87 6.11
N HIS A 59 0.75 8.14 5.87
CA HIS A 59 -0.50 8.80 6.22
C HIS A 59 -1.43 8.84 5.01
N SER A 60 -2.68 8.47 5.21
CA SER A 60 -3.70 8.47 4.14
C SER A 60 -5.05 8.96 4.64
N SER A 61 -5.94 9.30 3.73
CA SER A 61 -7.34 9.59 4.04
C SER A 61 -8.26 8.99 2.99
N CYS A 62 -9.50 8.68 3.38
CA CYS A 62 -10.53 8.18 2.47
C CYS A 62 -11.37 9.28 1.81
N THR A 63 -11.20 10.54 2.23
CA THR A 63 -11.97 11.68 1.69
C THR A 63 -11.18 12.56 0.74
N VAL A 64 -9.89 12.71 0.98
CA VAL A 64 -8.96 13.56 0.21
C VAL A 64 -7.58 12.91 0.25
N ASP A 65 -6.75 13.15 -0.75
CA ASP A 65 -5.37 12.70 -0.70
C ASP A 65 -4.61 13.41 0.42
N LEU A 66 -3.85 12.66 1.22
CA LEU A 66 -2.92 13.25 2.19
C LEU A 66 -1.52 13.28 1.64
N PHE A 67 -0.87 14.43 1.76
CA PHE A 67 0.53 14.60 1.38
C PHE A 67 1.44 14.22 2.53
N GLY A 68 2.51 13.49 2.22
CA GLY A 68 3.51 13.07 3.19
C GLY A 68 4.89 12.96 2.57
N GLU A 69 5.86 12.69 3.43
CA GLU A 69 7.27 12.53 3.08
C GLU A 69 7.79 11.20 3.63
N THR A 70 8.66 10.53 2.89
CA THR A 70 9.31 9.30 3.34
C THR A 70 10.68 9.15 2.69
N THR A 71 11.62 8.53 3.39
CA THR A 71 12.93 8.16 2.82
C THR A 71 12.87 6.84 2.07
N TYR A 72 11.76 6.10 2.16
CA TYR A 72 11.55 4.88 1.40
C TYR A 72 11.21 5.23 -0.04
N ALA A 73 12.14 4.94 -0.94
CA ALA A 73 11.92 5.09 -2.37
C ALA A 73 11.27 3.83 -2.93
N ILE A 74 10.44 4.00 -3.96
CA ILE A 74 10.31 2.93 -4.95
C ILE A 74 11.65 2.83 -5.65
N GLU A 75 12.35 1.72 -5.42
CA GLU A 75 13.61 1.47 -6.07
C GLU A 75 13.41 1.50 -7.59
N ILE A 76 14.26 2.24 -8.29
CA ILE A 76 14.26 2.36 -9.75
C ILE A 76 15.05 1.16 -10.32
N PRO A 77 14.77 0.66 -11.55
CA PRO A 77 15.52 -0.47 -12.10
C PRO A 77 17.01 -0.18 -12.11
N SER A 78 17.86 -1.11 -11.66
CA SER A 78 19.30 -0.86 -11.41
C SER A 78 20.07 -0.35 -12.64
N ASN A 79 19.54 -0.60 -13.84
CA ASN A 79 20.06 -0.13 -15.12
C ASN A 79 19.59 1.28 -15.52
N SER A 80 18.75 1.93 -14.72
CA SER A 80 18.23 3.26 -15.02
C SER A 80 19.33 4.31 -14.89
N PRO A 81 19.51 5.18 -15.89
CA PRO A 81 20.50 6.26 -15.85
C PRO A 81 20.16 7.33 -14.79
N LEU A 82 18.98 7.26 -14.18
CA LEU A 82 18.52 8.16 -13.13
C LEU A 82 18.99 7.73 -11.73
N ILE A 83 19.58 6.54 -11.56
CA ILE A 83 20.03 6.04 -10.26
C ILE A 83 21.41 6.61 -9.93
N GLY A 84 21.40 7.81 -9.35
CA GLY A 84 22.55 8.41 -8.68
C GLY A 84 22.41 8.40 -7.15
N ASP A 85 23.49 8.74 -6.45
CA ASP A 85 23.50 8.89 -4.98
C ASP A 85 22.46 9.90 -4.49
N GLU A 86 22.15 10.91 -5.30
CA GLU A 86 21.10 11.89 -5.02
C GLU A 86 19.72 11.22 -4.89
N GLN A 87 19.34 10.35 -5.83
CA GLN A 87 18.04 9.68 -5.80
C GLN A 87 17.95 8.67 -4.65
N ARG A 88 19.07 8.05 -4.26
CA ARG A 88 19.10 7.08 -3.15
C ARG A 88 18.93 7.70 -1.77
N ASN A 89 19.38 8.95 -1.60
CA ASN A 89 19.37 9.64 -0.30
C ASN A 89 18.26 10.70 -0.20
N ARG A 90 17.40 10.81 -1.21
CA ARG A 90 16.35 11.81 -1.28
C ARG A 90 15.16 11.44 -0.38
N ILE A 91 14.54 12.46 0.20
CA ILE A 91 13.19 12.37 0.77
C ILE A 91 12.18 12.44 -0.37
N TRP A 92 11.33 11.41 -0.45
CA TRP A 92 10.28 11.26 -1.45
C TRP A 92 8.97 11.83 -0.95
N LYS A 93 8.29 12.60 -1.80
CA LYS A 93 6.98 13.16 -1.50
C LYS A 93 5.91 12.29 -2.12
N TYR A 94 4.86 12.03 -1.35
CA TYR A 94 3.72 11.27 -1.82
C TYR A 94 2.40 11.97 -1.54
N ALA A 95 1.37 11.49 -2.21
CA ALA A 95 -0.04 11.73 -1.94
C ALA A 95 -0.70 10.36 -1.77
N ALA A 96 -1.38 10.12 -0.65
CA ALA A 96 -1.96 8.80 -0.37
C ALA A 96 -3.44 8.86 -0.01
N HIS A 97 -4.18 7.89 -0.56
CA HIS A 97 -5.61 7.70 -0.37
C HIS A 97 -5.92 6.24 -0.07
N HIS A 98 -6.85 6.00 0.84
CA HIS A 98 -7.33 4.65 1.10
C HIS A 98 -8.83 4.52 0.89
N SER A 99 -9.26 3.34 0.46
CA SER A 99 -10.67 3.01 0.31
C SER A 99 -10.94 1.55 0.62
N TRP A 100 -12.09 1.27 1.21
CA TRP A 100 -12.60 -0.10 1.31
C TRP A 100 -13.25 -0.47 -0.01
N VAL A 101 -12.77 -1.57 -0.60
CA VAL A 101 -13.39 -2.16 -1.81
C VAL A 101 -14.60 -2.98 -1.42
N ASP A 102 -14.46 -3.74 -0.34
CA ASP A 102 -15.50 -4.58 0.26
C ASP A 102 -15.24 -4.71 1.77
N GLN A 103 -15.92 -5.66 2.43
CA GLN A 103 -15.83 -5.85 3.89
C GLN A 103 -14.48 -6.43 4.38
N SER A 104 -13.69 -7.00 3.47
CA SER A 104 -12.43 -7.70 3.76
C SER A 104 -11.23 -7.09 3.04
N THR A 105 -11.46 -6.15 2.11
CA THR A 105 -10.43 -5.62 1.24
C THR A 105 -10.27 -4.12 1.42
N LEU A 106 -9.10 -3.70 1.89
CA LEU A 106 -8.67 -2.30 1.93
C LEU A 106 -7.66 -2.06 0.80
N LEU A 107 -7.83 -0.97 0.07
CA LEU A 107 -6.86 -0.45 -0.88
C LEU A 107 -6.22 0.82 -0.32
N LEU A 108 -4.91 0.91 -0.41
CA LEU A 108 -4.14 2.14 -0.26
C LEU A 108 -3.46 2.43 -1.60
N THR A 109 -3.67 3.62 -2.13
CA THR A 109 -2.97 4.14 -3.30
C THR A 109 -2.01 5.22 -2.86
N ILE A 110 -0.74 5.08 -3.24
CA ILE A 110 0.33 6.04 -2.97
C ILE A 110 0.80 6.57 -4.32
N CYS A 111 0.65 7.87 -4.55
CA CYS A 111 1.13 8.56 -5.75
C CYS A 111 2.37 9.37 -5.38
N TRP A 112 3.45 9.17 -6.12
CA TRP A 112 4.73 9.82 -5.87
C TRP A 112 4.84 11.10 -6.70
N GLN A 113 5.06 12.23 -6.03
CA GLN A 113 4.91 13.54 -6.67
C GLN A 113 5.98 13.81 -7.72
N GLU A 114 7.21 13.37 -7.45
CA GLU A 114 8.36 13.61 -8.32
C GLU A 114 8.26 12.92 -9.68
N THR A 115 7.60 11.78 -9.70
CA THR A 115 7.62 10.83 -10.82
C THR A 115 6.25 10.64 -11.45
N GLY A 116 5.18 10.96 -10.73
CA GLY A 116 3.80 10.65 -11.09
C GLY A 116 3.48 9.16 -11.08
N HIS A 117 4.42 8.30 -10.63
CA HIS A 117 4.14 6.87 -10.50
C HIS A 117 3.27 6.61 -9.28
N SER A 118 2.45 5.57 -9.35
CA SER A 118 1.62 5.14 -8.23
C SER A 118 1.89 3.70 -7.83
N GLN A 119 1.72 3.43 -6.54
CA GLN A 119 1.75 2.10 -5.95
C GLN A 119 0.40 1.83 -5.32
N THR A 120 -0.07 0.60 -5.47
CA THR A 120 -1.31 0.13 -4.85
C THR A 120 -0.99 -0.99 -3.88
N TRP A 121 -1.41 -0.81 -2.64
CA TRP A 121 -1.31 -1.80 -1.59
C TRP A 121 -2.72 -2.33 -1.35
N LYS A 122 -2.88 -3.63 -1.55
CA LYS A 122 -4.15 -4.33 -1.36
C LYS A 122 -4.04 -5.24 -0.17
N PHE A 123 -4.78 -4.90 0.87
CA PHE A 123 -4.87 -5.65 2.12
C PHE A 123 -6.12 -6.51 2.06
N TYR A 124 -5.95 -7.83 2.14
CA TYR A 124 -7.04 -8.78 2.29
C TYR A 124 -7.03 -9.35 3.68
N PHE A 125 -8.06 -9.05 4.45
CA PHE A 125 -8.25 -9.55 5.79
C PHE A 125 -9.11 -10.81 5.77
N HIS A 126 -8.60 -11.89 6.36
CA HIS A 126 -9.36 -13.12 6.54
C HIS A 126 -9.08 -13.69 7.93
N GLU A 127 -10.11 -13.73 8.77
CA GLU A 127 -10.00 -14.12 10.18
C GLU A 127 -8.90 -13.33 10.91
N ASN A 128 -7.83 -14.01 11.35
CA ASN A 128 -6.68 -13.42 12.03
C ASN A 128 -5.46 -13.27 11.10
N THR A 129 -5.68 -13.31 9.79
CA THR A 129 -4.63 -13.24 8.78
C THR A 129 -4.84 -12.04 7.85
N LEU A 130 -3.73 -11.59 7.28
CA LEU A 130 -3.67 -10.49 6.33
C LEU A 130 -2.83 -10.92 5.14
N THR A 131 -3.36 -10.90 3.92
CA THR A 131 -2.51 -10.93 2.71
C THR A 131 -2.36 -9.52 2.19
N LEU A 132 -1.12 -9.02 2.12
CA LEU A 132 -0.77 -7.74 1.51
C LEU A 132 -0.17 -7.99 0.13
N ILE A 133 -0.77 -7.38 -0.89
CA ILE A 133 -0.21 -7.35 -2.26
C ILE A 133 0.18 -5.91 -2.59
N VAL A 134 1.45 -5.70 -2.95
CA VAL A 134 1.99 -4.40 -3.36
C VAL A 134 2.33 -4.44 -4.85
N THR A 135 1.59 -3.64 -5.61
CA THR A 135 1.72 -3.49 -7.06
C THR A 135 2.19 -2.07 -7.39
N ASP A 136 3.11 -1.96 -8.34
CA ASP A 136 3.56 -0.66 -8.84
C ASP A 136 3.06 -0.48 -10.28
N SER A 137 2.43 0.65 -10.54
CA SER A 137 1.83 1.03 -11.82
C SER A 137 2.83 1.13 -12.97
N THR A 138 4.12 1.30 -12.68
CA THR A 138 5.16 1.46 -13.69
C THR A 138 5.76 0.13 -14.15
N LYS A 139 5.53 -0.98 -13.44
CA LYS A 139 6.10 -2.30 -13.80
C LYS A 139 5.77 -2.70 -15.23
N GLY A 140 4.50 -2.57 -15.62
CA GLY A 140 4.06 -2.87 -16.99
C GLY A 140 4.69 -1.96 -18.04
N MET A 141 4.92 -0.68 -17.71
CA MET A 141 5.57 0.27 -18.63
C MET A 141 7.06 0.00 -18.82
N PHE A 142 7.76 -0.41 -17.75
CA PHE A 142 9.17 -0.80 -17.83
C PHE A 142 9.36 -2.10 -18.61
N GLU A 143 8.48 -3.08 -18.42
CA GLU A 143 8.48 -4.32 -19.20
C GLU A 143 8.28 -4.05 -20.69
N LEU A 144 7.31 -3.19 -21.05
CA LEU A 144 7.09 -2.76 -22.44
C LEU A 144 8.32 -2.08 -23.06
N SER A 145 9.15 -1.44 -22.23
CA SER A 145 10.38 -0.76 -22.65
C SER A 145 11.60 -1.70 -22.72
N GLY A 146 11.42 -3.00 -22.47
CA GLY A 146 12.49 -4.00 -22.51
C GLY A 146 13.41 -3.99 -21.28
N ALA A 147 13.01 -3.33 -20.20
CA ALA A 147 13.73 -3.43 -18.93
C ALA A 147 13.57 -4.86 -18.38
N VAL A 148 14.58 -5.33 -17.64
CA VAL A 148 14.59 -6.66 -17.01
C VAL A 148 14.50 -6.50 -15.50
N SER A 149 13.69 -7.33 -14.85
CA SER A 149 13.55 -7.31 -13.39
C SER A 149 14.89 -7.63 -12.74
N ASP A 150 15.22 -6.93 -11.68
CA ASP A 150 16.47 -7.12 -10.95
C ASP A 150 16.27 -7.02 -9.43
N ARG A 151 17.38 -6.98 -8.69
CA ARG A 151 17.35 -6.92 -7.22
C ARG A 151 16.66 -5.66 -6.67
N ASN A 152 16.65 -4.56 -7.44
CA ASN A 152 16.08 -3.29 -7.05
C ASN A 152 14.62 -3.18 -7.51
N VAL A 153 14.31 -3.66 -8.72
CA VAL A 153 12.94 -3.64 -9.25
C VAL A 153 12.42 -5.02 -9.56
N ARG A 154 11.42 -5.41 -8.78
CA ARG A 154 10.60 -6.59 -9.02
C ARG A 154 9.43 -6.23 -9.92
N PHE A 155 9.43 -6.72 -11.17
CA PHE A 155 8.27 -6.56 -12.08
C PHE A 155 7.09 -7.47 -11.73
N ALA A 156 7.26 -8.39 -10.78
CA ALA A 156 6.19 -9.12 -10.15
C ALA A 156 5.65 -8.38 -8.92
N ASP A 157 4.38 -8.58 -8.59
CA ASP A 157 3.80 -8.09 -7.34
C ASP A 157 4.57 -8.62 -6.12
N MET A 158 4.74 -7.76 -5.11
CA MET A 158 5.25 -8.21 -3.83
C MET A 158 4.08 -8.70 -3.01
N ILE A 159 4.15 -9.94 -2.51
CA ILE A 159 3.07 -10.54 -1.75
C ILE A 159 3.60 -10.95 -0.40
N PHE A 160 2.93 -10.47 0.64
CA PHE A 160 3.22 -10.78 2.03
C PHE A 160 2.01 -11.45 2.66
N ASP A 161 2.25 -12.49 3.45
CA ASP A 161 1.26 -13.07 4.34
C ASP A 161 1.57 -12.68 5.77
N GLY A 162 0.54 -12.22 6.46
CA GLY A 162 0.55 -11.69 7.80
C GLY A 162 -0.32 -12.51 8.73
N ALA A 163 0.15 -12.69 9.95
CA ALA A 163 -0.66 -13.20 11.05
C ALA A 163 -0.76 -12.11 12.13
N PHE A 164 -1.91 -12.05 12.78
CA PHE A 164 -2.12 -11.19 13.93
C PHE A 164 -1.14 -11.55 15.05
N ARG A 165 -0.55 -10.52 15.68
CA ARG A 165 0.39 -10.65 16.79
C ARG A 165 -0.30 -10.84 18.14
#